data_AF-A0A7X0R4Q1-F1
#
_entry.id   AF-A0A7X0R4Q1-F1
#
_cell.length_a   1.000
_cell.length_b   1.000
_cell.length_c   1.000
_cell.angle_alpha   90.00
_cell.angle_beta   90.00
_cell.angle_gamma   90.00
#
_symmetry.space_group_name_H-M   'P 1'
#
loop_
_entity.id
_entity.type
_entity.pdbx_description
1 polymer ?
#
loop_
_entity_poly.entity_id
_entity_poly.type
_entity_poly.pdbx_seq_one_letter_code
_entity_poly.pdbx_strand_id
1 'polypeptide(L)'
;MKKKPHKKIDVFCIRSSSVLIFFLLMTSCNPVVKSVGPFSSSSIEESKKRDVFMWEYEPTSVLIYDSIEFEIQEAFAEKMYYYYSPSDLRYKVSDDDTQIVIKLKDNLSQLGHFELWTVDGFYGTSDNGIIKMYDGTIPEDTLMVKIKKVVVNENGLAGEEDGRVIGSFQLKRKLVTALNKTQD
;
A
#
# COMPACT_ATOMS: atom_id res chain seq x y z
N MET A 1 -45.47 71.89 -28.18
CA MET A 1 -46.19 71.47 -26.96
C MET A 1 -45.41 70.36 -26.26
N LYS A 2 -45.13 70.56 -24.96
CA LYS A 2 -44.78 69.59 -23.90
C LYS A 2 -43.58 68.63 -24.08
N LYS A 3 -42.53 68.91 -23.30
CA LYS A 3 -41.46 67.97 -22.87
C LYS A 3 -42.05 66.72 -22.19
N LYS A 4 -41.40 65.56 -22.35
CA LYS A 4 -41.47 64.44 -21.39
C LYS A 4 -40.06 63.97 -21.03
N PRO A 5 -39.76 63.74 -19.74
CA PRO A 5 -38.44 63.33 -19.25
C PRO A 5 -38.29 61.80 -19.27
N HIS A 6 -37.10 61.31 -19.58
CA HIS A 6 -36.76 59.90 -19.38
C HIS A 6 -36.15 59.68 -17.98
N LYS A 7 -36.71 58.63 -17.35
CA LYS A 7 -36.54 58.11 -16.00
C LYS A 7 -35.07 57.78 -15.65
N LYS A 8 -34.69 58.08 -14.40
CA LYS A 8 -33.52 57.47 -13.74
C LYS A 8 -33.82 56.01 -13.43
N ILE A 9 -32.83 55.13 -13.64
CA ILE A 9 -32.84 53.73 -13.22
C ILE A 9 -31.86 53.63 -12.06
N ASP A 10 -32.36 53.32 -10.87
CA ASP A 10 -31.52 53.04 -9.70
C ASP A 10 -31.05 51.59 -9.76
N VAL A 11 -29.73 51.40 -9.70
CA VAL A 11 -29.07 50.09 -9.69
C VAL A 11 -29.07 49.55 -8.26
N PHE A 12 -29.89 48.51 -8.03
CA PHE A 12 -29.98 47.78 -6.78
C PHE A 12 -28.75 46.85 -6.65
N CYS A 13 -27.78 47.23 -5.80
CA CYS A 13 -26.58 46.45 -5.56
C CYS A 13 -26.89 45.36 -4.51
N ILE A 14 -27.06 44.12 -4.98
CA ILE A 14 -27.28 42.93 -4.15
C ILE A 14 -25.97 42.57 -3.43
N ARG A 15 -25.84 42.96 -2.17
CA ARG A 15 -24.77 42.53 -1.23
C ARG A 15 -25.19 41.23 -0.53
N SER A 16 -25.17 40.10 -1.22
CA SER A 16 -25.52 38.81 -0.59
C SER A 16 -24.77 37.58 -1.14
N SER A 17 -23.61 37.74 -1.79
CA SER A 17 -22.92 36.60 -2.44
C SER A 17 -21.71 36.04 -1.68
N SER A 18 -21.30 36.64 -0.56
CA SER A 18 -20.05 36.24 0.11
C SER A 18 -20.20 35.19 1.22
N VAL A 19 -21.41 34.96 1.75
CA VAL A 19 -21.62 34.04 2.88
C VAL A 19 -21.82 32.58 2.41
N LEU A 20 -22.35 32.36 1.20
CA LEU A 20 -22.63 31.01 0.70
C LEU A 20 -21.37 30.23 0.29
N ILE A 21 -20.30 30.92 -0.13
CA ILE A 21 -19.04 30.29 -0.58
C ILE A 21 -18.25 29.72 0.60
N PHE A 22 -18.37 30.31 1.80
CA PHE A 22 -17.63 29.85 2.98
C PHE A 22 -18.18 28.54 3.56
N PHE A 23 -19.49 28.29 3.44
CA PHE A 23 -20.11 27.05 3.90
C PHE A 23 -19.82 25.85 2.97
N LEU A 24 -19.59 26.09 1.67
CA LEU A 24 -19.24 25.04 0.71
C LEU A 24 -17.79 24.55 0.84
N LEU A 25 -16.89 25.34 1.45
CA LEU A 25 -15.49 24.93 1.68
C LEU A 25 -15.32 24.05 2.93
N MET A 26 -16.28 24.07 3.86
CA MET A 26 -16.18 23.32 5.13
C MET A 26 -16.74 21.88 5.04
N THR A 27 -17.29 21.47 3.90
CA THR A 27 -17.89 20.12 3.72
C THR A 27 -17.00 19.13 2.98
N SER A 28 -15.75 19.48 2.64
CA SER A 28 -14.81 18.55 1.99
C SER A 28 -13.89 17.80 2.96
N CYS A 29 -14.34 17.57 4.20
CA CYS A 29 -13.76 16.48 4.99
C CYS A 29 -14.44 15.18 4.55
N ASN A 30 -13.98 14.60 3.43
CA ASN A 30 -14.20 13.17 3.22
C ASN A 30 -13.51 12.47 4.41
N PRO A 31 -14.23 11.77 5.30
CA PRO A 31 -13.55 10.85 6.18
C PRO A 31 -12.91 9.83 5.24
N VAL A 32 -11.59 9.90 5.10
CA VAL A 32 -10.81 8.83 4.50
C VAL A 32 -11.09 7.62 5.39
N VAL A 33 -12.07 6.81 4.99
CA VAL A 33 -12.33 5.52 5.59
C VAL A 33 -11.10 4.70 5.24
N LYS A 34 -10.11 4.75 6.14
CA LYS A 34 -8.94 3.87 6.07
C LYS A 34 -9.49 2.46 6.19
N SER A 35 -9.40 1.71 5.09
CA SER A 35 -9.90 0.36 4.96
C SER A 35 -9.35 -0.52 6.08
N VAL A 36 -10.23 -1.34 6.62
CA VAL A 36 -9.97 -2.26 7.74
C VAL A 36 -9.35 -3.51 7.15
N GLY A 37 -8.03 -3.65 7.26
CA GLY A 37 -7.31 -4.85 6.85
C GLY A 37 -6.01 -4.95 7.64
N PRO A 38 -5.38 -6.13 7.76
CA PRO A 38 -4.08 -6.25 8.42
C PRO A 38 -3.13 -5.19 7.85
N PHE A 39 -2.75 -4.26 8.71
CA PHE A 39 -2.03 -3.07 8.31
C PHE A 39 -0.57 -3.47 8.30
N SER A 40 -0.04 -3.78 7.13
CA SER A 40 1.41 -3.74 7.01
C SER A 40 1.90 -2.31 7.10
N SER A 41 3.13 -2.15 7.60
CA SER A 41 3.84 -0.90 7.46
C SER A 41 4.08 -0.62 5.97
N SER A 42 4.03 0.66 5.58
CA SER A 42 4.32 1.08 4.20
C SER A 42 5.81 1.10 3.88
N SER A 43 6.65 1.08 4.92
CA SER A 43 8.11 1.05 4.83
C SER A 43 8.78 0.44 6.07
N ILE A 44 10.07 0.13 5.96
CA ILE A 44 10.93 -0.27 7.08
C ILE A 44 10.95 0.81 8.18
N GLU A 45 11.00 2.09 7.78
CA GLU A 45 11.01 3.21 8.73
C GLU A 45 9.73 3.25 9.56
N GLU A 46 8.57 3.08 8.93
CA GLU A 46 7.29 3.03 9.64
C GLU A 46 7.23 1.81 10.57
N SER A 47 7.70 0.65 10.10
CA SER A 47 7.74 -0.60 10.88
C SER A 47 8.59 -0.44 12.15
N LYS A 48 9.75 0.21 12.03
CA LYS A 48 10.63 0.54 13.17
C LYS A 48 9.96 1.54 14.11
N LYS A 49 9.30 2.57 13.58
CA LYS A 49 8.58 3.58 14.37
C LYS A 49 7.43 2.97 15.20
N ARG A 50 6.83 1.90 14.70
CA ARG A 50 5.76 1.14 15.37
C ARG A 50 6.27 0.07 16.34
N ASP A 51 7.58 -0.13 16.42
CA ASP A 51 8.21 -1.19 17.22
C ASP A 51 7.72 -2.60 16.85
N VAL A 52 7.45 -2.82 15.55
CA VAL A 52 7.03 -4.13 15.00
C VAL A 52 8.07 -4.72 14.05
N PHE A 53 9.07 -3.94 13.63
CA PHE A 53 10.11 -4.39 12.72
C PHE A 53 10.94 -5.54 13.32
N MET A 54 11.17 -6.58 12.52
CA MET A 54 11.98 -7.73 12.92
C MET A 54 13.27 -7.80 12.11
N TRP A 55 13.15 -7.92 10.78
CA TRP A 55 14.30 -8.13 9.90
C TRP A 55 14.11 -7.46 8.55
N GLU A 56 15.23 -7.10 7.92
CA GLU A 56 15.27 -6.67 6.53
C GLU A 56 15.77 -7.82 5.65
N TYR A 57 15.26 -7.88 4.43
CA TYR A 57 15.66 -8.83 3.41
C TYR A 57 16.21 -8.07 2.20
N GLU A 58 17.15 -8.70 1.51
CA GLU A 58 17.69 -8.24 0.23
C GLU A 58 17.46 -9.29 -0.86
N PRO A 59 17.15 -8.87 -2.10
CA PRO A 59 17.08 -9.80 -3.22
C PRO A 59 18.49 -10.30 -3.58
N THR A 60 18.67 -11.62 -3.61
CA THR A 60 19.98 -12.24 -3.94
C THR A 60 20.02 -12.86 -5.33
N SER A 61 18.87 -13.20 -5.89
CA SER A 61 18.73 -13.67 -7.26
C SER A 61 17.34 -13.36 -7.78
N VAL A 62 17.25 -12.89 -9.03
CA VAL A 62 16.00 -12.62 -9.73
C VAL A 62 16.07 -13.37 -11.06
N LEU A 63 15.23 -14.39 -11.20
CA LEU A 63 15.12 -15.18 -12.42
C LEU A 63 13.68 -15.11 -12.89
N ILE A 64 13.40 -14.13 -13.73
CA ILE A 64 12.08 -13.91 -14.30
C ILE A 64 12.16 -14.36 -15.77
N TYR A 65 11.35 -15.35 -16.14
CA TYR A 65 11.41 -15.98 -17.47
C TYR A 65 10.46 -15.32 -18.49
N ASP A 66 9.73 -14.28 -18.08
CA ASP A 66 8.83 -13.48 -18.92
C ASP A 66 9.20 -11.99 -18.82
N SER A 67 8.56 -11.13 -19.63
CA SER A 67 8.70 -9.66 -19.65
C SER A 67 8.18 -8.95 -18.38
N ILE A 68 8.21 -9.62 -17.22
CA ILE A 68 7.81 -9.08 -15.94
C ILE A 68 9.02 -8.33 -15.35
N GLU A 69 8.99 -7.02 -15.40
CA GLU A 69 10.03 -6.18 -14.80
C GLU A 69 9.42 -5.42 -13.61
N PHE A 70 10.01 -5.60 -12.44
CA PHE A 70 9.74 -4.77 -11.27
C PHE A 70 11.00 -4.67 -10.39
N GLU A 71 11.11 -3.57 -9.66
CA GLU A 71 12.19 -3.34 -8.72
C GLU A 71 11.65 -3.46 -7.30
N ILE A 72 12.28 -4.30 -6.49
CA ILE A 72 11.99 -4.39 -5.05
C ILE A 72 12.66 -3.20 -4.38
N GLN A 73 11.84 -2.31 -3.82
CA GLN A 73 12.31 -1.14 -3.08
C GLN A 73 12.75 -1.54 -1.67
N GLU A 74 11.89 -2.27 -0.95
CA GLU A 74 12.15 -2.75 0.40
C GLU A 74 11.53 -4.13 0.57
N ALA A 75 12.17 -5.01 1.33
CA ALA A 75 11.59 -6.27 1.77
C ALA A 75 11.90 -6.47 3.26
N PHE A 76 10.89 -6.72 4.07
CA PHE A 76 11.08 -6.82 5.52
C PHE A 76 10.06 -7.75 6.18
N ALA A 77 10.46 -8.29 7.33
CA ALA A 77 9.56 -8.96 8.26
C ALA A 77 9.16 -8.00 9.37
N GLU A 78 7.90 -8.09 9.78
CA GLU A 78 7.40 -7.42 10.96
C GLU A 78 6.40 -8.30 11.71
N LYS A 79 6.20 -7.99 12.99
CA LYS A 79 5.08 -8.54 13.76
C LYS A 79 3.77 -8.01 13.19
N MET A 80 2.78 -8.88 13.08
CA MET A 80 1.45 -8.43 12.69
C MET A 80 0.87 -7.51 13.76
N TYR A 81 0.05 -6.55 13.35
CA TYR A 81 -0.68 -5.70 14.27
C TYR A 81 -2.07 -5.35 13.74
N TYR A 82 -2.99 -5.09 14.66
CA TYR A 82 -4.40 -4.87 14.37
C TYR A 82 -4.87 -3.61 15.08
N TYR A 83 -5.56 -2.70 14.37
CA TYR A 83 -6.25 -1.59 15.03
C TYR A 83 -7.47 -2.10 15.80
N TYR A 84 -7.80 -1.45 16.92
CA TYR A 84 -8.99 -1.79 17.70
C TYR A 84 -10.29 -1.56 16.93
N SER A 85 -10.30 -0.57 16.03
CA SER A 85 -11.41 -0.28 15.14
C SER A 85 -10.95 0.57 13.95
N PRO A 86 -11.78 0.76 12.91
CA PRO A 86 -11.45 1.61 11.76
C PRO A 86 -11.25 3.09 12.13
N SER A 87 -11.87 3.53 13.23
CA SER A 87 -11.81 4.90 13.74
C SER A 87 -10.81 5.08 14.87
N ASP A 88 -10.20 3.99 15.36
CA ASP A 88 -9.23 4.00 16.45
C ASP A 88 -7.83 3.66 15.93
N LEU A 89 -6.94 4.65 15.92
CA LEU A 89 -5.56 4.48 15.44
C LEU A 89 -4.66 3.74 16.44
N ARG A 90 -5.16 3.38 17.63
CA ARG A 90 -4.45 2.50 18.54
C ARG A 90 -4.46 1.08 17.97
N TYR A 91 -3.33 0.40 18.07
CA TYR A 91 -3.16 -0.96 17.61
C TYR A 91 -2.65 -1.87 18.71
N LYS A 92 -2.91 -3.17 18.53
CA LYS A 92 -2.32 -4.26 19.30
C LYS A 92 -1.38 -5.04 18.38
N VAL A 93 -0.17 -5.28 18.85
CA VAL A 93 0.83 -6.12 18.17
C VAL A 93 0.57 -7.59 18.53
N SER A 94 0.65 -8.49 17.56
CA SER A 94 0.63 -9.94 17.80
C SER A 94 1.96 -10.38 18.39
N ASP A 95 1.91 -11.28 19.37
CA ASP A 95 3.11 -11.82 19.99
C ASP A 95 3.77 -12.88 19.10
N ASP A 96 2.96 -13.65 18.38
CA ASP A 96 3.38 -14.85 17.66
C ASP A 96 3.30 -14.71 16.14
N ASP A 97 2.43 -13.83 15.63
CA ASP A 97 2.18 -13.72 14.20
C ASP A 97 3.13 -12.71 13.54
N THR A 98 3.67 -13.12 12.40
CA THR A 98 4.57 -12.30 11.61
C THR A 98 4.09 -12.19 10.18
N GLN A 99 4.58 -11.18 9.47
CA GLN A 99 4.33 -11.03 8.06
C GLN A 99 5.58 -10.54 7.34
N ILE A 100 5.71 -10.95 6.08
CA ILE A 100 6.71 -10.45 5.15
C ILE A 100 6.02 -9.44 4.23
N VAL A 101 6.60 -8.25 4.14
CA VAL A 101 6.16 -7.17 3.24
C VAL A 101 7.23 -7.00 2.17
N ILE A 102 6.82 -7.09 0.91
CA ILE A 102 7.68 -6.80 -0.25
C ILE A 102 7.11 -5.56 -0.93
N LYS A 103 7.77 -4.43 -0.69
CA LYS A 103 7.44 -3.15 -1.30
C LYS A 103 8.18 -3.05 -2.64
N LEU A 104 7.42 -2.78 -3.68
CA LEU A 104 7.97 -2.52 -5.01
C LEU A 104 8.00 -1.02 -5.27
N LYS A 105 8.96 -0.61 -6.10
CA LYS A 105 9.17 0.78 -6.48
C LYS A 105 7.99 1.35 -7.24
N ASP A 106 7.49 0.57 -8.18
CA ASP A 106 6.27 0.89 -8.91
C ASP A 106 5.08 0.18 -8.28
N ASN A 107 3.93 0.85 -8.23
CA ASN A 107 2.73 0.19 -7.75
C ASN A 107 2.40 -0.93 -8.73
N LEU A 108 2.25 -2.13 -8.19
CA LEU A 108 1.89 -3.32 -8.94
C LEU A 108 0.66 -3.14 -9.81
N SER A 109 -0.38 -2.50 -9.30
CA SER A 109 -1.57 -2.13 -10.08
C SER A 109 -1.26 -1.28 -11.34
N GLN A 110 -0.17 -0.52 -11.34
CA GLN A 110 0.28 0.29 -12.47
C GLN A 110 1.12 -0.49 -13.48
N LEU A 111 1.62 -1.67 -13.11
CA LEU A 111 2.37 -2.55 -14.02
C LEU A 111 1.47 -3.28 -15.02
N GLY A 112 0.14 -3.11 -14.98
CA GLY A 112 -0.78 -3.63 -16.02
C GLY A 112 -0.81 -5.15 -16.18
N HIS A 113 -0.14 -5.90 -15.29
CA HIS A 113 0.09 -7.33 -15.45
C HIS A 113 -0.52 -8.22 -14.35
N PHE A 114 -1.24 -7.65 -13.37
CA PHE A 114 -1.86 -8.40 -12.27
C PHE A 114 -2.94 -9.38 -12.69
N GLU A 115 -3.54 -9.16 -13.85
CA GLU A 115 -4.51 -10.09 -14.42
C GLU A 115 -3.83 -11.38 -14.92
N LEU A 116 -2.50 -11.35 -15.14
CA LEU A 116 -1.75 -12.42 -15.80
C LEU A 116 -0.86 -13.23 -14.86
N TRP A 117 -0.59 -12.74 -13.64
CA TRP A 117 0.25 -13.45 -12.69
C TRP A 117 -0.01 -13.08 -11.24
N THR A 118 0.42 -13.96 -10.33
CA THR A 118 0.33 -13.82 -8.88
C THR A 118 1.64 -14.26 -8.22
N VAL A 119 1.83 -13.91 -6.95
CA VAL A 119 2.96 -14.36 -6.13
C VAL A 119 2.49 -15.46 -5.19
N ASP A 120 3.13 -16.62 -5.29
CA ASP A 120 2.72 -17.84 -4.61
C ASP A 120 2.73 -17.70 -3.08
N GLY A 121 1.57 -17.91 -2.46
CA GLY A 121 1.42 -17.86 -1.00
C GLY A 121 1.47 -16.44 -0.42
N PHE A 122 1.41 -15.40 -1.24
CA PHE A 122 1.23 -14.03 -0.79
C PHE A 122 -0.21 -13.59 -1.01
N TYR A 123 -0.74 -12.81 -0.07
CA TYR A 123 -1.98 -12.09 -0.22
C TYR A 123 -1.81 -11.04 -1.32
N GLY A 124 -2.91 -10.79 -2.04
CA GLY A 124 -2.95 -9.86 -3.17
C GLY A 124 -2.36 -8.48 -2.86
N THR A 125 -2.12 -7.71 -3.92
CA THR A 125 -1.40 -6.44 -3.83
C THR A 125 -2.17 -5.43 -3.00
N SER A 126 -1.53 -4.92 -1.96
CA SER A 126 -1.97 -3.75 -1.22
C SER A 126 -1.21 -2.51 -1.70
N ASP A 127 -1.69 -1.31 -1.33
CA ASP A 127 -0.92 -0.08 -1.50
C ASP A 127 0.46 -0.15 -0.80
N ASN A 128 0.61 -1.04 0.18
CA ASN A 128 1.85 -1.26 0.92
C ASN A 128 2.76 -2.32 0.28
N GLY A 129 2.36 -2.94 -0.83
CA GLY A 129 3.12 -3.98 -1.52
C GLY A 129 2.48 -5.36 -1.43
N ILE A 130 3.30 -6.40 -1.61
CA ILE A 130 2.91 -7.80 -1.56
C ILE A 130 3.16 -8.33 -0.15
N ILE A 131 2.18 -9.00 0.46
CA ILE A 131 2.23 -9.40 1.88
C ILE A 131 2.05 -10.91 2.01
N LYS A 132 2.86 -11.57 2.82
CA LYS A 132 2.66 -12.96 3.23
C LYS A 132 2.62 -13.06 4.75
N MET A 133 1.55 -13.66 5.28
CA MET A 133 1.38 -13.87 6.72
C MET A 133 1.94 -15.22 7.14
N TYR A 134 2.39 -15.29 8.39
CA TYR A 134 2.94 -16.47 9.04
C TYR A 134 2.32 -16.56 10.44
N ASP A 135 1.38 -17.49 10.60
CA ASP A 135 0.67 -17.70 11.86
C ASP A 135 1.58 -18.46 12.83
N GLY A 136 1.98 -17.82 13.93
CA GLY A 136 2.84 -18.41 14.96
C GLY A 136 4.20 -18.94 14.48
N THR A 137 4.66 -18.51 13.30
CA THR A 137 5.90 -19.01 12.69
C THR A 137 6.83 -17.86 12.30
N ILE A 138 8.13 -18.10 12.50
CA ILE A 138 9.18 -17.17 12.10
C ILE A 138 9.56 -17.47 10.63
N PRO A 139 9.53 -16.48 9.73
CA PRO A 139 9.99 -16.62 8.37
C PRO A 139 11.45 -17.07 8.32
N GLU A 140 11.77 -17.91 7.36
CA GLU A 140 13.14 -18.40 7.15
C GLU A 140 14.10 -17.26 6.78
N ASP A 141 15.39 -17.45 7.06
CA ASP A 141 16.45 -16.50 6.67
C ASP A 141 16.55 -16.33 5.15
N THR A 142 16.03 -17.29 4.38
CA THR A 142 16.03 -17.29 2.94
C THR A 142 14.65 -17.66 2.45
N LEU A 143 14.02 -16.79 1.66
CA LEU A 143 12.69 -17.00 1.12
C LEU A 143 12.78 -17.17 -0.39
N MET A 144 12.27 -18.29 -0.89
CA MET A 144 12.04 -18.49 -2.32
C MET A 144 10.64 -18.00 -2.68
N VAL A 145 10.57 -16.92 -3.45
CA VAL A 145 9.33 -16.34 -3.92
C VAL A 145 9.10 -16.79 -5.35
N LYS A 146 7.94 -17.43 -5.61
CA LYS A 146 7.56 -17.90 -6.95
C LYS A 146 6.49 -17.00 -7.53
N ILE A 147 6.62 -16.71 -8.82
CA ILE A 147 5.64 -15.99 -9.61
C ILE A 147 4.92 -17.03 -10.47
N LYS A 148 3.60 -17.10 -10.32
CA LYS A 148 2.74 -18.04 -11.04
C LYS A 148 1.89 -17.30 -12.05
N LYS A 149 1.62 -17.93 -13.18
CA LYS A 149 0.70 -17.40 -14.18
C LYS A 149 -0.75 -17.60 -13.75
N VAL A 150 -1.59 -16.64 -14.11
CA VAL A 150 -3.03 -16.65 -13.87
C VAL A 150 -3.76 -16.70 -15.22
N VAL A 151 -4.83 -17.49 -15.28
CA VAL A 151 -5.74 -17.49 -16.43
C VAL A 151 -6.71 -16.34 -16.28
N VAL A 152 -6.74 -15.42 -17.24
CA VAL A 152 -7.72 -14.32 -17.25
C VAL A 152 -9.11 -14.91 -17.52
N ASN A 153 -10.09 -14.55 -16.70
CA ASN A 153 -11.47 -14.97 -16.91
C ASN A 153 -12.14 -14.17 -18.05
N GLU A 154 -13.36 -14.55 -18.41
CA GLU A 154 -14.15 -13.91 -19.48
C GLU A 154 -14.40 -12.41 -19.28
N ASN A 155 -14.27 -11.90 -18.05
CA ASN A 155 -14.44 -10.50 -17.69
C ASN A 155 -13.14 -9.70 -17.72
N GLY A 156 -12.02 -10.30 -18.13
CA GLY A 156 -10.71 -9.65 -18.11
C GLY A 156 -10.06 -9.63 -16.72
N LEU A 157 -10.60 -10.32 -15.72
CA LEU A 157 -10.04 -10.31 -14.37
C LEU A 157 -9.13 -11.52 -14.14
N ALA A 158 -8.20 -11.40 -13.19
CA ALA A 158 -7.43 -12.52 -12.67
C ALA A 158 -8.37 -13.68 -12.30
N GLY A 159 -8.29 -14.80 -13.03
CA GLY A 159 -9.03 -16.02 -12.77
C GLY A 159 -8.20 -17.01 -11.95
N GLU A 160 -8.31 -18.29 -12.26
CA GLU A 160 -7.60 -19.33 -11.52
C GLU A 160 -6.09 -19.36 -11.86
N GLU A 161 -5.27 -19.71 -10.86
CA GLU A 161 -3.86 -20.01 -11.10
C GLU A 161 -3.74 -21.19 -12.07
N ASP A 162 -2.96 -21.05 -13.15
CA ASP A 162 -2.70 -22.18 -14.07
C ASP A 162 -1.65 -23.16 -13.50
N GLY A 163 -1.06 -22.82 -12.35
CA GLY A 163 -0.02 -23.59 -11.65
C GLY A 163 1.39 -23.47 -12.24
N ARG A 164 1.56 -22.80 -13.39
CA ARG A 164 2.84 -22.63 -14.07
C ARG A 164 3.66 -21.53 -13.40
N VAL A 165 4.84 -21.89 -12.91
CA VAL A 165 5.83 -20.93 -12.43
C VAL A 165 6.49 -20.26 -13.63
N ILE A 166 6.35 -18.94 -13.72
CA ILE A 166 6.90 -18.10 -14.79
C ILE A 166 8.07 -17.22 -14.34
N GLY A 167 8.34 -17.22 -13.03
CA GLY A 167 9.48 -16.54 -12.47
C GLY A 167 9.68 -16.92 -11.02
N SER A 168 10.85 -16.59 -10.51
CA SER A 168 11.13 -16.67 -9.08
C SER A 168 12.24 -15.70 -8.71
N PHE A 169 12.22 -15.28 -7.46
CA PHE A 169 13.33 -14.55 -6.88
C PHE A 169 13.56 -15.02 -5.44
N GLN A 170 14.78 -14.80 -4.99
CA GLN A 170 15.20 -15.17 -3.65
C GLN A 170 15.40 -13.90 -2.82
N LEU A 171 14.83 -13.90 -1.62
CA LEU A 171 15.10 -12.91 -0.60
C LEU A 171 15.97 -13.53 0.49
N LYS A 172 17.02 -12.84 0.89
CA LYS A 172 17.89 -13.27 1.99
C LYS A 172 17.88 -12.23 3.10
N ARG A 173 17.75 -12.67 4.34
CA ARG A 173 17.80 -11.80 5.51
C ARG A 173 19.16 -11.09 5.56
N LYS A 174 19.14 -9.76 5.69
CA LYS A 174 20.36 -8.98 5.94
C LYS A 174 20.91 -9.35 7.32
N LEU A 175 22.18 -9.74 7.35
CA LEU A 175 22.88 -9.94 8.61
C LEU A 175 23.00 -8.57 9.29
N VAL A 176 22.49 -8.47 10.52
CA VAL A 176 22.77 -7.32 11.37
C VAL A 176 24.25 -7.42 11.72
N THR A 177 25.10 -6.72 10.98
CA THR A 177 26.48 -6.55 11.39
C THR A 177 26.42 -5.80 12.71
N ALA A 178 26.68 -6.52 13.81
CA ALA A 178 26.82 -5.88 15.11
C ALA A 178 27.91 -4.82 14.95
N LEU A 179 27.51 -3.54 14.91
CA LEU A 179 28.44 -2.44 15.01
C LEU A 179 29.09 -2.62 16.38
N ASN A 180 30.32 -3.13 16.37
CA ASN A 180 31.21 -3.09 17.52
C ASN A 180 31.27 -1.62 17.95
N LYS A 181 30.46 -1.26 18.94
CA LYS A 181 30.65 -0.07 19.74
C LYS A 181 31.91 -0.31 20.55
N THR A 182 33.06 -0.10 19.93
CA THR A 182 34.27 0.22 20.67
C THR A 182 33.98 1.58 21.31
N GLN A 183 33.59 1.55 22.59
CA GLN A 183 33.64 2.72 23.45
C GLN A 183 35.12 3.05 23.61
N ASP A 184 35.53 4.20 23.06
CA ASP A 184 36.65 4.99 23.58
C ASP A 184 36.09 6.09 24.47
#